data_AF-A0A948SRH2-F1
#
_entry.id   AF-A0A948SRH2-F1
#
_cell.length_a   1.000
_cell.length_b   1.000
_cell.length_c   1.000
_cell.angle_alpha   90.00
_cell.angle_beta   90.00
_cell.angle_gamma   90.00
#
_symmetry.space_group_name_H-M   'P 1'
#
loop_
_entity.id
_entity.type
_entity.pdbx_description
1 polymer ?
#
loop_
_entity_poly.entity_id
_entity_poly.type
_entity_poly.pdbx_seq_one_letter_code
_entity_poly.pdbx_strand_id
1 'polypeptide(L)'
;MRQFQFLGTTDDHTTCDCCGKKDLKSTVAIRNLETGEDLFFGVTCAARALKLQVAEVRKGADAADRAEQERAEAARRAEAAAENARWIDFLMRATGGVRDWSGKPCTFLMIQALGGFAAARTRYADEKAALAA
;
A
#
# COMPACT_ATOMS: atom_id res chain seq x y z
N MET A 1 15.11 25.52 9.12
CA MET A 1 14.32 24.26 9.15
C MET A 1 13.14 24.42 8.22
N ARG A 2 12.70 23.36 7.52
CA ARG A 2 11.48 23.44 6.70
C ARG A 2 10.29 23.47 7.66
N GLN A 3 9.57 24.57 7.73
CA GLN A 3 8.39 24.75 8.60
C GLN A 3 7.17 23.94 8.13
N PHE A 4 7.29 23.26 6.99
CA PHE A 4 6.18 22.60 6.32
C PHE A 4 6.60 21.23 5.79
N GLN A 5 5.68 20.27 5.90
CA GLN A 5 5.81 18.92 5.36
C GLN A 5 4.70 18.66 4.34
N PHE A 6 5.06 18.20 3.14
CA PHE A 6 4.07 17.74 2.16
C PHE A 6 3.47 16.42 2.64
N LEU A 7 2.14 16.38 2.72
CA LEU A 7 1.39 15.15 3.01
C LEU A 7 0.97 14.44 1.72
N GLY A 8 0.80 15.19 0.62
CA GLY A 8 0.39 14.65 -0.66
C GLY A 8 -0.60 15.55 -1.38
N THR A 9 -1.36 14.95 -2.30
CA THR A 9 -2.56 15.53 -2.87
C THR A 9 -3.82 14.85 -2.32
N THR A 10 -4.90 15.61 -2.19
CA THR A 10 -6.22 15.09 -1.80
C THR A 10 -7.31 15.69 -2.67
N ASP A 11 -8.35 14.88 -2.91
CA ASP A 11 -9.59 15.29 -3.55
C ASP A 11 -10.74 15.51 -2.53
N ASP A 12 -10.50 15.21 -1.25
CA ASP A 12 -11.51 15.36 -0.17
C ASP A 12 -11.79 16.84 0.14
N HIS A 13 -10.78 17.68 -0.07
CA HIS A 13 -10.86 19.13 0.13
C HIS A 13 -10.64 19.84 -1.21
N THR A 14 -11.69 20.43 -1.77
CA THR A 14 -11.62 21.15 -3.06
C THR A 14 -11.61 22.68 -2.90
N THR A 15 -11.39 23.17 -1.68
CA THR A 15 -11.35 24.61 -1.37
C THR A 15 -9.96 25.02 -0.90
N CYS A 16 -9.45 26.15 -1.40
CA CYS A 16 -8.16 26.70 -1.01
C CYS A 16 -8.28 27.51 0.29
N ASP A 17 -7.49 27.17 1.31
CA ASP A 17 -7.49 27.91 2.58
C ASP A 17 -6.84 29.30 2.46
N CYS A 18 -6.06 29.55 1.40
CA CYS A 18 -5.39 30.84 1.17
C CYS A 18 -6.29 31.85 0.47
N CYS A 19 -7.03 31.44 -0.56
CA CYS A 19 -7.80 32.35 -1.40
C CYS A 19 -9.31 32.06 -1.42
N GLY A 20 -9.76 31.03 -0.71
CA GLY A 20 -11.17 30.63 -0.64
C GLY A 20 -11.73 30.06 -1.94
N LYS A 21 -10.91 29.90 -2.99
CA LYS A 21 -11.35 29.35 -4.28
C LYS A 21 -11.82 27.90 -4.10
N LYS A 22 -13.03 27.62 -4.57
CA LYS A 22 -13.67 26.30 -4.57
C LYS A 22 -13.44 25.58 -5.90
N ASP A 23 -13.81 24.31 -5.95
CA ASP A 23 -13.71 23.43 -7.14
C ASP A 23 -12.27 23.36 -7.69
N LEU A 24 -11.30 23.24 -6.79
CA LEU A 24 -9.91 22.97 -7.16
C LEU A 24 -9.81 21.59 -7.82
N LYS A 25 -9.12 21.51 -8.96
CA LYS A 25 -8.84 20.25 -9.67
C LYS A 25 -7.89 19.32 -8.91
N SER A 26 -7.10 19.88 -8.00
CA SER A 26 -6.12 19.16 -7.20
C SER A 26 -5.73 20.07 -6.05
N THR A 27 -5.76 19.51 -4.84
CA THR A 27 -5.44 20.22 -3.61
C THR A 27 -4.23 19.57 -2.97
N VAL A 28 -3.23 20.40 -2.65
CA VAL A 28 -2.01 19.97 -1.97
C VAL A 28 -2.24 20.07 -0.47
N ALA A 29 -2.09 18.95 0.22
CA ALA A 29 -2.14 18.88 1.68
C ALA A 29 -0.73 19.10 2.24
N ILE A 30 -0.60 20.07 3.15
CA ILE A 30 0.67 20.45 3.76
C ILE A 30 0.45 20.54 5.27
N ARG A 31 1.29 19.85 6.04
CA ARG A 31 1.33 19.99 7.50
C ARG A 31 2.27 21.11 7.90
N ASN A 32 1.77 22.05 8.69
CA ASN A 32 2.60 23.03 9.37
C ASN A 32 3.25 22.36 10.59
N LEU A 33 4.58 22.35 10.66
CA LEU A 33 5.31 21.70 11.74
C LEU A 33 5.41 22.57 13.01
N GLU A 34 5.07 23.85 12.93
CA GLU A 34 5.02 24.76 14.09
C GLU A 34 3.67 24.68 14.82
N THR A 35 2.56 24.64 14.07
CA THR A 35 1.20 24.57 14.65
C THR A 35 0.67 23.15 14.72
N GLY A 36 1.21 22.22 13.93
CA GLY A 36 0.69 20.85 13.80
C GLY A 36 -0.56 20.75 12.93
N GLU A 37 -1.00 21.85 12.31
CA GLU A 37 -2.23 21.90 11.51
C GLU A 37 -1.99 21.46 10.06
N ASP A 38 -2.99 20.76 9.50
CA ASP A 38 -3.03 20.39 8.09
C ASP A 38 -3.75 21.48 7.30
N LEU A 39 -3.05 22.02 6.30
CA LEU A 39 -3.51 23.11 5.45
C LEU A 39 -3.71 22.62 4.02
N PHE A 40 -4.79 23.07 3.38
CA PHE A 40 -5.20 22.66 2.06
C PHE A 40 -5.13 23.83 1.08
N PHE A 41 -4.23 23.72 0.11
CA PHE A 41 -4.00 24.79 -0.85
C PHE A 41 -4.04 24.29 -2.29
N GLY A 42 -4.52 25.15 -3.19
CA GLY A 42 -4.21 24.99 -4.60
C GLY A 42 -2.70 25.14 -4.84
N VAL A 43 -2.15 24.45 -5.85
CA VAL A 43 -0.71 24.40 -6.15
C VAL A 43 -0.05 25.78 -6.21
N THR A 44 -0.71 26.78 -6.80
CA THR A 44 -0.18 28.15 -6.91
C THR A 44 -0.17 28.88 -5.58
N CYS A 45 -1.19 28.67 -4.73
CA CYS A 45 -1.25 29.22 -3.38
C CYS A 45 -0.21 28.56 -2.47
N ALA A 46 -0.03 27.24 -2.59
CA ALA A 46 1.03 26.50 -1.89
C ALA A 46 2.43 27.02 -2.26
N ALA A 47 2.70 27.25 -3.55
CA ALA A 47 3.97 27.80 -4.01
C ALA A 47 4.26 29.18 -3.40
N ARG A 48 3.25 30.04 -3.32
CA ARG A 48 3.37 31.36 -2.67
C ARG A 48 3.58 31.26 -1.16
N ALA A 49 2.81 30.41 -0.48
CA ALA A 49 2.91 30.22 0.97
C ALA A 49 4.30 29.68 1.38
N LEU A 50 4.83 28.73 0.60
CA LEU A 50 6.12 28.09 0.87
C LEU A 50 7.32 28.85 0.28
N LYS A 51 7.08 29.92 -0.50
CA LYS A 51 8.11 30.63 -1.28
C LYS A 51 8.93 29.69 -2.18
N LEU A 52 8.25 28.70 -2.77
CA LEU A 52 8.83 27.71 -3.67
C LEU A 52 8.32 27.91 -5.10
N GLN A 53 9.00 27.30 -6.07
CA GLN A 53 8.46 27.18 -7.41
C GLN A 53 7.30 26.17 -7.43
N VAL A 54 6.32 26.38 -8.31
CA VAL A 54 5.20 25.45 -8.54
C VAL A 54 5.70 24.03 -8.85
N ALA A 55 6.79 23.91 -9.61
CA ALA A 55 7.40 22.62 -9.92
C ALA A 55 7.92 21.89 -8.67
N GLU A 56 8.45 22.61 -7.69
CA GLU A 56 8.94 22.02 -6.44
C GLU A 56 7.80 21.57 -5.53
N VAL A 57 6.71 22.35 -5.50
CA VAL A 57 5.48 21.97 -4.78
C VAL A 57 4.91 20.67 -5.33
N ARG A 58 4.78 20.57 -6.67
CA ARG A 58 4.32 19.34 -7.33
C ARG A 58 5.24 18.17 -7.02
N LYS A 59 6.55 18.35 -7.19
CA LYS A 59 7.54 17.31 -6.87
C LYS A 59 7.47 16.86 -5.41
N GLY A 60 7.23 17.78 -4.48
CA GLY A 60 7.06 17.50 -3.05
C GLY A 60 5.80 16.70 -2.77
N ALA A 61 4.67 17.11 -3.34
CA ALA A 61 3.40 16.40 -3.23
C ALA A 61 3.48 15.01 -3.87
N ASP A 62 3.98 14.90 -5.11
CA ASP A 62 4.17 13.62 -5.82
C ASP A 62 5.13 12.68 -5.09
N ALA A 63 6.12 13.21 -4.36
CA ALA A 63 7.01 12.39 -3.54
C ALA A 63 6.30 11.86 -2.30
N ALA A 64 5.42 12.65 -1.67
CA ALA A 64 4.61 12.21 -0.54
C ALA A 64 3.58 11.16 -0.97
N ASP A 65 2.88 11.40 -2.09
CA ASP A 65 1.90 10.47 -2.67
C ASP A 65 2.57 9.14 -3.02
N ARG A 66 3.74 9.16 -3.68
CA ARG A 66 4.50 7.93 -3.99
C ARG A 66 4.94 7.20 -2.73
N ALA A 67 5.44 7.92 -1.72
CA ALA A 67 5.83 7.28 -0.46
C ALA A 67 4.64 6.62 0.24
N GLU A 68 3.45 7.21 0.17
CA GLU A 68 2.23 6.57 0.68
C GLU A 68 1.82 5.34 -0.12
N GLN A 69 1.83 5.42 -1.45
CA GLN A 69 1.55 4.29 -2.34
C GLN A 69 2.54 3.14 -2.11
N GLU A 70 3.83 3.43 -1.99
CA GLU A 70 4.87 2.44 -1.70
C GLU A 70 4.65 1.77 -0.34
N ARG A 71 4.26 2.53 0.70
CA ARG A 71 3.89 1.98 2.02
C ARG A 71 2.68 1.06 1.92
N ALA A 72 1.63 1.48 1.22
CA ALA A 72 0.42 0.69 1.02
C ALA A 72 0.73 -0.59 0.22
N GLU A 73 1.55 -0.51 -0.82
CA GLU A 73 2.02 -1.65 -1.60
C GLU A 73 2.90 -2.60 -0.79
N ALA A 74 3.78 -2.07 0.07
CA ALA A 74 4.60 -2.87 0.96
C ALA A 74 3.73 -3.64 1.98
N ALA A 75 2.71 -2.99 2.55
CA ALA A 75 1.74 -3.63 3.43
C ALA A 75 0.98 -4.76 2.70
N ARG A 76 0.41 -4.47 1.52
CA ARG A 76 -0.27 -5.49 0.68
C ARG A 76 0.66 -6.66 0.33
N ARG A 77 1.91 -6.38 -0.03
CA ARG A 77 2.91 -7.42 -0.33
C ARG A 77 3.25 -8.25 0.89
N ALA A 78 3.36 -7.65 2.07
CA ALA A 78 3.62 -8.36 3.32
C ALA A 78 2.47 -9.30 3.68
N GLU A 79 1.22 -8.84 3.54
CA GLU A 79 0.02 -9.67 3.75
C GLU A 79 -0.04 -10.84 2.76
N ALA A 80 0.18 -10.58 1.47
CA ALA A 80 0.20 -11.62 0.44
C ALA A 80 1.33 -12.63 0.67
N ALA A 81 2.51 -12.17 1.09
CA ALA A 81 3.63 -13.05 1.43
C ALA A 81 3.32 -13.92 2.65
N ALA A 82 2.67 -13.37 3.69
CA ALA A 82 2.25 -14.11 4.86
C ALA A 82 1.20 -15.18 4.50
N GLU A 83 0.22 -14.86 3.66
CA GLU A 83 -0.77 -15.83 3.18
C GLU A 83 -0.13 -16.93 2.32
N ASN A 84 0.81 -16.56 1.43
CA ASN A 84 1.53 -17.53 0.61
C ASN A 84 2.42 -18.45 1.47
N ALA A 85 3.05 -17.93 2.53
CA ALA A 85 3.82 -18.73 3.47
C ALA A 85 2.93 -19.75 4.20
N ARG A 86 1.74 -19.34 4.66
CA ARG A 86 0.75 -20.27 5.27
C ARG A 86 0.30 -21.34 4.29
N TRP A 87 0.04 -20.96 3.05
CA TRP A 87 -0.32 -21.91 1.99
C TRP A 87 0.79 -22.92 1.71
N ILE A 88 2.05 -22.48 1.62
CA ILE A 88 3.21 -23.37 1.41
C ILE A 88 3.39 -24.31 2.61
N ASP A 89 3.29 -23.80 3.84
CA ASP A 89 3.36 -24.61 5.06
C ASP A 89 2.28 -25.71 5.07
N PHE A 90 1.03 -25.35 4.75
CA PHE A 90 -0.06 -26.31 4.56
C PHE A 90 0.30 -27.40 3.56
N LEU A 91 0.76 -27.03 2.35
CA LEU A 91 1.13 -28.00 1.32
C LEU A 91 2.24 -28.93 1.79
N MET A 92 3.27 -28.39 2.44
CA MET A 92 4.38 -29.17 2.98
C MET A 92 3.90 -30.19 4.02
N ARG A 93 3.05 -29.78 4.96
CA ARG A 93 2.47 -30.68 5.98
C ARG A 93 1.54 -31.72 5.38
N ALA A 94 0.66 -31.31 4.47
CA ALA A 94 -0.36 -32.18 3.89
C ALA A 94 0.21 -33.26 2.96
N THR A 95 1.36 -33.01 2.32
CA THR A 95 1.96 -33.96 1.36
C THR A 95 3.33 -34.49 1.77
N GLY A 96 3.84 -34.13 2.95
CA GLY A 96 5.20 -34.47 3.38
C GLY A 96 6.31 -33.80 2.55
N GLY A 97 5.99 -32.74 1.80
CA GLY A 97 6.96 -31.96 1.01
C GLY A 97 7.50 -32.68 -0.23
N VAL A 98 6.62 -32.95 -1.21
CA VAL A 98 7.02 -33.56 -2.49
C VAL A 98 8.07 -32.71 -3.19
N ARG A 99 9.15 -33.35 -3.64
CA ARG A 99 10.29 -32.71 -4.29
C ARG A 99 10.24 -32.90 -5.81
N ASP A 100 10.75 -31.93 -6.55
CA ASP A 100 11.00 -32.09 -7.98
C ASP A 100 12.27 -32.92 -8.25
N TRP A 101 12.54 -33.12 -9.54
CA TRP A 101 13.73 -33.79 -10.05
C TRP A 101 15.06 -33.11 -9.64
N SER A 102 15.02 -31.83 -9.22
CA SER A 102 16.18 -31.10 -8.71
C SER A 102 16.33 -31.21 -7.19
N GLY A 103 15.45 -31.97 -6.52
CA GLY A 103 15.44 -32.15 -5.07
C GLY A 103 14.86 -30.99 -4.29
N LYS A 104 14.22 -30.01 -4.95
CA LYS A 104 13.58 -28.86 -4.29
C LYS A 104 12.10 -29.13 -4.04
N PRO A 105 11.50 -28.60 -2.95
CA PRO A 105 10.07 -28.70 -2.73
C PRO A 105 9.29 -28.11 -3.91
N CYS A 106 8.41 -28.91 -4.51
CA CYS A 106 7.66 -28.53 -5.69
C CYS A 106 6.17 -28.37 -5.37
N THR A 107 5.74 -27.12 -5.15
CA THR A 107 4.35 -26.81 -4.81
C THR A 107 3.36 -27.32 -5.85
N PHE A 108 3.73 -27.33 -7.13
CA PHE A 108 2.91 -27.90 -8.20
C PHE A 108 2.61 -29.40 -7.98
N LEU A 109 3.63 -30.20 -7.69
CA LEU A 109 3.46 -31.63 -7.43
C LEU A 109 2.71 -31.88 -6.12
N MET A 110 2.91 -31.05 -5.10
CA MET A 110 2.12 -31.13 -3.86
C MET A 110 0.63 -30.88 -4.14
N ILE A 111 0.31 -29.85 -4.94
CA ILE A 111 -1.06 -29.55 -5.33
C ILE A 111 -1.67 -30.71 -6.14
N GLN A 112 -0.90 -31.30 -7.07
CA GLN A 112 -1.37 -32.47 -7.81
C GLN A 112 -1.63 -33.68 -6.89
N ALA A 113 -0.76 -33.93 -5.91
CA ALA A 113 -0.94 -34.99 -4.92
C ALA A 113 -2.21 -34.81 -4.07
N LEU A 114 -2.67 -33.57 -3.88
CA LEU A 114 -3.93 -33.24 -3.20
C LEU A 114 -5.16 -33.29 -4.10
N GLY A 115 -5.03 -33.73 -5.37
CA GLY A 115 -6.13 -33.81 -6.32
C GLY A 115 -6.34 -32.54 -7.15
N GLY A 116 -5.33 -31.68 -7.24
CA GLY A 116 -5.34 -30.46 -8.06
C GLY A 116 -5.67 -29.19 -7.28
N PHE A 117 -5.60 -28.04 -7.96
CA PHE A 117 -5.63 -26.71 -7.32
C PHE A 117 -6.93 -26.45 -6.55
N ALA A 118 -8.08 -26.77 -7.14
CA ALA A 118 -9.37 -26.56 -6.49
C ALA A 118 -9.50 -27.38 -5.19
N ALA A 119 -9.19 -28.68 -5.25
CA ALA A 119 -9.25 -29.57 -4.08
C ALA A 119 -8.28 -29.12 -2.97
N ALA A 120 -7.05 -28.75 -3.35
CA ALA A 120 -6.05 -28.27 -2.41
C ALA A 120 -6.49 -26.94 -1.74
N ARG A 121 -7.10 -26.02 -2.49
CA ARG A 121 -7.61 -24.74 -1.95
C ARG A 121 -8.81 -24.94 -1.03
N THR A 122 -9.73 -25.85 -1.36
CA THR A 122 -10.85 -26.20 -0.47
C THR A 122 -10.33 -26.73 0.86
N ARG A 123 -9.42 -27.72 0.84
CA ARG A 123 -8.82 -28.28 2.06
C ARG A 123 -8.11 -27.22 2.91
N TYR A 124 -7.39 -26.30 2.28
CA TYR A 124 -6.75 -25.20 3.01
C TYR A 124 -7.76 -24.21 3.60
N ALA A 125 -8.85 -23.92 2.91
CA ALA A 125 -9.91 -23.08 3.46
C ALA A 125 -10.56 -23.74 4.69
N ASP A 126 -10.80 -25.05 4.63
CA ASP A 126 -11.36 -25.82 5.74
C ASP A 126 -10.40 -25.82 6.95
N GLU A 127 -9.10 -26.07 6.73
CA GLU A 127 -8.08 -26.03 7.78
C GLU A 127 -7.92 -24.62 8.37
N LYS A 128 -7.90 -23.59 7.52
CA LYS A 128 -7.82 -22.19 7.97
C LYS A 128 -9.05 -21.81 8.80
N ALA A 129 -10.24 -22.27 8.44
CA ALA A 129 -11.47 -22.06 9.21
C ALA A 129 -11.41 -22.79 10.56
N ALA A 130 -10.90 -24.03 10.59
CA ALA A 130 -10.75 -24.80 11.83
C ALA A 130 -9.74 -24.18 12.82
N LEU A 131 -8.68 -23.53 12.32
CA LEU A 131 -7.70 -22.82 13.17
C LEU A 131 -8.18 -21.46 13.67
N ALA A 132 -9.24 -20.91 13.09
CA ALA A 132 -9.81 -19.62 13.45
C ALA A 132 -11.01 -19.72 14.42
N ALA A 133 -11.49 -20.94 14.68
CA ALA A 133 -12.58 -21.27 15.60
C ALA A 133 -12.04 -21.63 16.99
#